data_AF-G5QCK8-F1
#
_entry.id   AF-G5QCK8-F1
#
_cell.length_a   1.000
_cell.length_b   1.000
_cell.length_c   1.000
_cell.angle_alpha   90.00
_cell.angle_beta   90.00
_cell.angle_gamma   90.00
#
_symmetry.space_group_name_H-M   'P 1'
#
loop_
_entity.id
_entity.type
_entity.pdbx_description
1 polymer ?
#
loop_
_entity_poly.entity_id
_entity_poly.type
_entity_poly.pdbx_seq_one_letter_code
_entity_poly.pdbx_strand_id
1 'polypeptide(L)' 'MVKVVPDTLRDEAVQRMTARKVTGEKVKDIAADLNLSVGCLYKWVANAK' A
#
# COMPACT_ATOMS: atom_id res chain seq x y z
N MET A 1 8.56 2.44 -19.30
CA MET A 1 9.21 3.07 -18.13
C MET A 1 8.75 2.33 -16.88
N VAL A 2 9.55 1.42 -16.33
CA VAL A 2 9.21 0.78 -15.05
C VAL A 2 9.49 1.81 -13.96
N LYS A 3 8.44 2.42 -13.41
CA LYS A 3 8.56 3.30 -12.25
C LYS A 3 8.99 2.41 -11.08
N VAL A 4 10.26 2.48 -10.70
CA VAL A 4 10.77 1.77 -9.52
C VAL A 4 10.14 2.46 -8.32
N VAL A 5 9.26 1.74 -7.62
CA VAL A 5 8.71 2.21 -6.35
C VAL A 5 9.77 1.91 -5.28
N PRO A 6 10.25 2.91 -4.52
CA PRO A 6 11.21 2.67 -3.46
C PRO A 6 10.63 1.73 -2.38
N ASP A 7 11.47 0.84 -1.84
CA ASP A 7 11.07 -0.15 -0.85
C ASP A 7 10.46 0.48 0.41
N THR A 8 10.93 1.68 0.79
CA THR A 8 10.35 2.44 1.91
C THR A 8 8.87 2.78 1.70
N LEU A 9 8.47 3.05 0.46
CA LEU A 9 7.09 3.38 0.09
C LEU A 9 6.23 2.10 0.05
N ARG A 10 6.83 0.95 -0.29
CA ARG A 10 6.21 -0.36 -0.15
C ARG A 10 5.96 -0.69 1.32
N ASP A 11 6.95 -0.49 2.20
CA ASP A 11 6.80 -0.76 3.64
C ASP A 11 5.72 0.14 4.26
N GLU A 12 5.71 1.43 3.93
CA GLU A 12 4.67 2.36 4.38
C GLU A 12 3.28 1.95 3.88
N ALA A 13 3.16 1.57 2.61
CA ALA A 13 1.93 1.05 2.04
C ALA A 13 1.41 -0.20 2.76
N VAL A 14 2.30 -1.16 3.06
CA VAL A 14 1.96 -2.40 3.78
C VAL A 14 1.57 -2.10 5.22
N GLN A 15 2.28 -1.21 5.89
CA GLN A 15 2.00 -0.78 7.26
C GLN A 15 0.62 -0.11 7.35
N ARG A 16 0.32 0.86 6.47
CA ARG A 16 -0.99 1.52 6.42
C ARG A 16 -2.11 0.53 6.07
N MET A 17 -1.89 -0.36 5.10
CA MET A 17 -2.86 -1.41 4.77
C MET A 17 -3.15 -2.37 5.94
N THR A 18 -2.18 -2.59 6.83
CA THR A 18 -2.35 -3.43 8.02
C THR A 18 -3.06 -2.64 9.13
N ALA A 19 -2.66 -1.38 9.34
CA ALA A 19 -3.27 -0.46 10.29
C ALA A 19 -4.72 -0.11 9.94
N ARG A 20 -5.10 -0.14 8.66
CA ARG A 20 -6.47 0.11 8.19
C ARG A 20 -7.53 -0.76 8.88
N LYS A 21 -7.15 -1.97 9.32
CA LYS A 21 -8.06 -2.86 10.08
C LYS A 21 -8.46 -2.27 11.44
N VAL A 22 -7.63 -1.38 11.97
CA VAL A 22 -7.82 -0.70 13.25
C VAL A 22 -8.39 0.71 13.03
N THR A 23 -7.88 1.46 12.03
CA THR A 23 -8.28 2.85 11.78
C THR A 23 -9.55 2.98 10.93
N GLY A 24 -9.95 1.93 10.21
CA GLY A 24 -11.08 1.97 9.28
C GLY A 24 -10.80 2.69 7.96
N GLU A 25 -9.53 3.03 7.69
CA GLU A 25 -9.11 3.68 6.43
C GLU A 25 -9.45 2.83 5.20
N LYS A 26 -9.89 3.48 4.12
CA LYS A 26 -10.14 2.78 2.86
C LYS A 26 -8.86 2.63 2.09
N VAL A 27 -8.70 1.46 1.46
CA VAL A 27 -7.57 1.16 0.57
C VAL A 27 -7.44 2.15 -0.58
N LYS A 28 -8.57 2.68 -1.06
CA LYS A 28 -8.59 3.68 -2.13
C LYS A 28 -7.95 5.00 -1.69
N ASP A 29 -8.12 5.39 -0.43
CA ASP A 29 -7.55 6.63 0.10
C ASP A 29 -6.04 6.47 0.29
N ILE A 30 -5.58 5.34 0.85
CA ILE A 30 -4.14 4.99 0.95
C ILE A 30 -3.49 4.95 -0.44
N ALA A 31 -4.17 4.34 -1.42
CA ALA A 31 -3.71 4.28 -2.80
C ALA A 31 -3.60 5.67 -3.42
N ALA A 32 -4.59 6.53 -3.21
CA ALA A 32 -4.57 7.90 -3.72
C ALA A 32 -3.46 8.73 -3.08
N ASP A 33 -3.30 8.62 -1.75
CA ASP A 33 -2.28 9.34 -0.98
C ASP A 33 -0.85 8.96 -1.41
N LEU A 34 -0.61 7.65 -1.56
CA LEU A 34 0.70 7.13 -1.98
C LEU A 34 0.91 7.18 -3.49
N ASN A 35 -0.06 7.67 -4.27
CA ASN A 35 -0.07 7.66 -5.74
C ASN A 35 0.15 6.25 -6.34
N LEU A 36 -0.46 5.25 -5.71
CA LEU A 36 -0.36 3.84 -6.06
C LEU A 36 -1.68 3.27 -6.55
N SER A 37 -1.60 2.14 -7.26
CA SER A 37 -2.78 1.34 -7.59
C SER A 37 -3.18 0.45 -6.44
N VAL A 38 -4.47 0.36 -6.14
CA VAL A 38 -5.04 -0.54 -5.12
C VAL A 38 -4.58 -2.00 -5.31
N GLY A 39 -4.51 -2.47 -6.55
CA GLY A 39 -4.03 -3.83 -6.85
C GLY A 39 -2.55 -4.04 -6.49
N CYS A 40 -1.73 -2.98 -6.54
CA CYS A 40 -0.33 -3.04 -6.13
C CYS A 40 -0.22 -3.20 -4.61
N LEU A 41 -1.02 -2.45 -3.84
CA LEU A 41 -1.11 -2.57 -2.39
C LEU A 41 -1.47 -4.01 -1.96
N TYR A 42 -2.51 -4.59 -2.56
CA TYR A 42 -2.91 -5.97 -2.25
C TYR A 42 -1.82 -6.99 -2.57
N LYS A 43 -1.10 -6.83 -3.70
CA LYS A 43 0.05 -7.68 -4.04
C LYS A 43 1.16 -7.58 -3.00
N TRP A 44 1.49 -6.38 -2.54
CA TRP A 44 2.54 -6.20 -1.55
C TRP A 44 2.19 -6.76 -0.19
N VAL A 45 0.97 -6.54 0.30
CA VAL A 45 0.51 -7.12 1.57
C VAL A 45 0.43 -8.64 1.50
N ALA A 46 0.00 -9.20 0.36
CA ALA A 46 0.01 -10.65 0.15
C ALA A 46 1.42 -11.24 0.13
N ASN A 47 2.41 -10.50 -0.39
CA ASN A 47 3.82 -10.89 -0.46
C ASN A 47 4.64 -10.51 0.79
N ALA A 48 4.05 -9.81 1.76
CA ALA A 48 4.70 -9.44 3.02
C ALA A 48 4.44 -10.48 4.13
N LYS A 49 3.81 -11.61 3.79
CA LYS A 49 3.39 -12.67 4.71
C LYS A 49 4.39 -13.82 4.76
#